data_AF-A0A165Y5F8-F1
#
_entry.id   AF-A0A165Y5F8-F1
#
_cell.length_a   1.000
_cell.length_b   1.000
_cell.length_c   1.000
_cell.angle_alpha   90.00
_cell.angle_beta   90.00
_cell.angle_gamma   90.00
#
_symmetry.space_group_name_H-M   'P 1'
#
loop_
_entity.id
_entity.type
_entity.pdbx_description
1 polymer ?
#
loop_
_entity_poly.entity_id
_entity_poly.type
_entity_poly.pdbx_seq_one_letter_code
_entity_poly.pdbx_strand_id
1 'polypeptide(L)'
;MRKGTLKQILLLTDGCSNHGEDPIAMAALAKEHGITVNVIGILEENVIDQDAIQEIEGIAEAGGGVSQVVYAHQLSQTVQMVTRKAMTQTLQGVVNRELKHILGKSTSIEELPPEQRGEVMEVVEELGETVNLEILILVDTSASMGPKLPTVKEALFDLSISLNSRIGNNQYSLFIFPGKRSETEILLDWTPKLDSLSTIFPKLTTEGLTPTGPAIKGAIQHFKQKRSLRGMLDDEYLDEQSM
;
A
#
# COMPACT_ATOMS: atom_id res chain seq x y z
N MET A 1 -2.84 20.20 15.11
CA MET A 1 -3.78 19.28 14.44
C MET A 1 -3.25 17.87 14.55
N ARG A 2 -4.08 16.87 14.91
CA ARG A 2 -3.65 15.45 14.84
C ARG A 2 -3.39 15.13 13.37
N LYS A 3 -2.13 14.95 12.99
CA LYS A 3 -1.76 14.59 11.61
C LYS A 3 -2.40 13.22 11.29
N GLY A 4 -3.27 13.17 10.28
CA GLY A 4 -3.86 11.93 9.80
C GLY A 4 -2.78 10.92 9.44
N THR A 5 -3.13 9.64 9.45
CA THR A 5 -2.23 8.56 9.01
C THR A 5 -2.88 7.83 7.84
N LEU A 6 -2.24 7.87 6.69
CA LEU A 6 -2.62 7.08 5.53
C LEU A 6 -2.11 5.65 5.70
N LYS A 7 -2.95 4.68 5.36
CA LYS A 7 -2.61 3.25 5.41
C LYS A 7 -2.73 2.66 4.04
N GLN A 8 -1.67 2.01 3.59
CA GLN A 8 -1.61 1.43 2.26
C GLN A 8 -1.03 0.02 2.30
N ILE A 9 -1.60 -0.85 1.48
CA ILE A 9 -0.96 -2.09 1.05
C ILE A 9 -0.39 -1.83 -0.33
N LEU A 10 0.88 -2.17 -0.54
CA LEU A 10 1.51 -2.19 -1.85
C LEU A 10 1.78 -3.64 -2.23
N LEU A 11 0.97 -4.18 -3.14
CA LEU A 11 1.10 -5.54 -3.66
C LEU A 11 1.97 -5.53 -4.90
N LEU A 12 3.08 -6.27 -4.86
CA LEU A 12 3.98 -6.50 -6.00
C LEU A 12 3.83 -7.98 -6.41
N THR A 13 3.25 -8.22 -7.58
CA THR A 13 2.96 -9.57 -8.09
C THR A 13 3.08 -9.58 -9.61
N ASP A 14 3.19 -10.76 -10.20
CA ASP A 14 3.00 -10.95 -11.64
C ASP A 14 1.61 -11.51 -12.00
N GLY A 15 0.72 -11.64 -11.01
CA GLY A 15 -0.68 -12.05 -11.14
C GLY A 15 -0.91 -13.54 -10.89
N CYS A 16 -2.10 -14.02 -11.25
CA CYS A 16 -2.49 -15.44 -11.22
C CYS A 16 -2.61 -16.02 -9.80
N SER A 17 -3.35 -15.37 -8.91
CA SER A 17 -3.70 -15.99 -7.63
C SER A 17 -4.37 -17.34 -7.87
N ASN A 18 -3.84 -18.38 -7.23
CA ASN A 18 -4.23 -19.76 -7.49
C ASN A 18 -4.49 -20.59 -6.22
N HIS A 19 -4.46 -19.94 -5.06
CA HIS A 19 -4.61 -20.58 -3.76
C HIS A 19 -5.20 -19.64 -2.71
N GLY A 20 -6.10 -20.15 -1.87
CA GLY A 20 -6.67 -19.42 -0.72
C GLY A 20 -7.92 -18.61 -1.04
N GLU A 21 -8.20 -17.57 -0.25
CA GLU A 21 -9.34 -16.68 -0.47
C GLU A 21 -9.21 -15.81 -1.72
N ASP A 22 -10.35 -15.30 -2.21
CA ASP A 22 -10.40 -14.35 -3.32
C ASP A 22 -9.69 -13.02 -2.96
N PRO A 23 -8.64 -12.62 -3.70
CA PRO A 23 -7.89 -11.40 -3.43
C PRO A 23 -8.72 -10.13 -3.63
N ILE A 24 -9.71 -10.11 -4.53
CA ILE A 24 -10.57 -8.95 -4.77
C ILE A 24 -11.46 -8.72 -3.54
N ALA A 25 -12.07 -9.78 -3.01
CA ALA A 25 -12.86 -9.71 -1.79
C ALA A 25 -12.02 -9.23 -0.59
N MET A 26 -10.77 -9.70 -0.46
CA MET A 26 -9.87 -9.26 0.62
C MET A 26 -9.43 -7.79 0.45
N ALA A 27 -9.26 -7.31 -0.78
CA ALA A 27 -8.96 -5.90 -1.03
C ALA A 27 -10.15 -4.99 -0.69
N ALA A 28 -11.38 -5.40 -1.02
CA ALA A 28 -12.58 -4.69 -0.58
C ALA A 28 -12.67 -4.60 0.94
N LEU A 29 -12.36 -5.70 1.64
CA LEU A 29 -12.30 -5.72 3.10
C LEU A 29 -11.21 -4.79 3.66
N ALA A 30 -10.05 -4.68 3.01
CA ALA A 30 -9.00 -3.74 3.40
C ALA A 30 -9.51 -2.29 3.34
N LYS A 31 -10.22 -1.94 2.25
CA LYS A 31 -10.81 -0.61 2.05
C LYS A 31 -11.83 -0.26 3.13
N GLU A 32 -12.67 -1.21 3.55
CA GLU A 32 -13.60 -1.03 4.68
C GLU A 32 -12.88 -0.67 5.99
N HIS A 33 -11.64 -1.12 6.16
CA HIS A 33 -10.79 -0.81 7.31
C HIS A 33 -9.96 0.47 7.12
N GLY A 34 -10.20 1.23 6.05
CA GLY A 34 -9.47 2.47 5.72
C GLY A 34 -8.04 2.20 5.25
N ILE A 35 -7.80 1.04 4.64
CA ILE A 35 -6.50 0.66 4.07
C ILE A 35 -6.66 0.61 2.55
N THR A 36 -5.92 1.46 1.84
CA THR A 36 -5.91 1.48 0.37
C THR A 36 -5.04 0.34 -0.16
N VAL A 37 -5.49 -0.43 -1.15
CA VAL A 37 -4.67 -1.49 -1.78
C VAL A 37 -4.22 -1.06 -3.16
N ASN A 38 -2.91 -0.89 -3.33
CA ASN A 38 -2.26 -0.60 -4.59
C ASN A 38 -1.61 -1.87 -5.14
N VAL A 39 -1.63 -2.06 -6.45
CA VAL A 39 -1.12 -3.27 -7.08
C VAL A 39 -0.18 -2.91 -8.22
N ILE A 40 1.00 -3.52 -8.26
CA ILE A 40 1.94 -3.37 -9.36
C ILE A 40 2.19 -4.75 -9.95
N GLY A 41 1.73 -4.92 -11.19
CA GLY A 41 1.97 -6.09 -12.02
C GLY A 41 3.35 -6.04 -12.65
N ILE A 42 4.16 -7.08 -12.47
CA ILE A 42 5.52 -7.13 -13.02
C ILE A 42 5.59 -8.16 -14.15
N LEU A 43 5.61 -7.67 -15.39
CA LEU A 43 5.68 -8.50 -16.59
C LEU A 43 7.12 -8.82 -16.97
N GLU A 44 7.30 -10.02 -17.53
CA GLU A 44 8.45 -10.37 -18.35
C GLU A 44 8.18 -10.07 -19.83
N GLU A 45 9.25 -9.87 -20.60
CA GLU A 45 9.13 -9.65 -22.04
C GLU A 45 8.48 -10.89 -22.70
N ASN A 46 7.39 -10.66 -23.45
CA ASN A 46 6.69 -11.63 -24.30
C ASN A 46 5.52 -12.45 -23.71
N VAL A 47 5.05 -12.15 -22.49
CA VAL A 47 3.82 -12.77 -21.95
C VAL A 47 2.87 -11.69 -21.46
N ILE A 48 1.75 -11.52 -22.16
CA ILE A 48 0.61 -10.72 -21.71
C ILE A 48 -0.50 -11.71 -21.39
N ASP A 49 -0.71 -11.95 -20.10
CA ASP A 49 -1.85 -12.73 -19.60
C ASP A 49 -2.98 -11.75 -19.25
N GLN A 50 -4.11 -11.86 -19.96
CA GLN A 50 -5.25 -10.98 -19.73
C GLN A 50 -5.93 -11.24 -18.39
N ASP A 51 -5.94 -12.49 -17.93
CA ASP A 51 -6.57 -12.87 -16.66
C ASP A 51 -5.77 -12.28 -15.49
N ALA A 52 -4.43 -12.33 -15.60
CA ALA A 52 -3.53 -11.68 -14.63
C ALA A 52 -3.76 -10.17 -14.54
N ILE A 53 -3.90 -9.49 -15.68
CA ILE A 53 -4.16 -8.04 -15.72
C ILE A 53 -5.51 -7.72 -15.07
N GLN A 54 -6.55 -8.49 -15.39
CA GLN A 54 -7.88 -8.28 -14.85
C GLN A 54 -7.92 -8.49 -13.33
N GLU A 55 -7.19 -9.49 -12.81
CA GLU A 55 -7.03 -9.69 -11.37
C GLU A 55 -6.33 -8.49 -10.72
N ILE A 56 -5.21 -8.02 -11.29
CA ILE A 56 -4.44 -6.87 -10.78
C ILE A 56 -5.30 -5.60 -10.71
N GLU A 57 -6.05 -5.31 -11.78
CA GLU A 57 -6.95 -4.16 -11.84
C GLU A 57 -8.11 -4.31 -10.84
N GLY A 58 -8.73 -5.49 -10.78
CA GLY A 58 -9.84 -5.78 -9.88
C GLY A 58 -9.47 -5.64 -8.40
N ILE A 59 -8.28 -6.10 -8.00
CA ILE A 59 -7.78 -5.94 -6.63
C ILE A 59 -7.61 -4.47 -6.27
N ALA A 60 -6.96 -3.68 -7.14
CA ALA A 60 -6.72 -2.26 -6.88
C ALA A 60 -8.04 -1.46 -6.81
N GLU A 61 -8.96 -1.71 -7.75
CA GLU A 61 -10.27 -1.05 -7.79
C GLU A 61 -11.08 -1.35 -6.52
N ALA A 62 -11.20 -2.63 -6.15
CA ALA A 62 -11.89 -3.05 -4.94
C ALA A 62 -11.25 -2.47 -3.68
N GLY A 63 -9.91 -2.39 -3.65
CA GLY A 63 -9.12 -1.78 -2.59
C GLY A 63 -9.11 -0.24 -2.59
N GLY A 64 -9.71 0.41 -3.60
CA GLY A 64 -9.74 1.87 -3.74
C GLY A 64 -8.36 2.50 -4.01
N GLY A 65 -7.43 1.73 -4.54
CA GLY A 65 -6.08 2.17 -4.89
C GLY A 65 -5.83 2.22 -6.39
N VAL A 66 -4.56 2.14 -6.75
CA VAL A 66 -4.09 2.23 -8.14
C VAL A 66 -3.43 0.92 -8.55
N SER A 67 -3.76 0.43 -9.74
CA SER A 67 -3.03 -0.63 -10.44
C SER A 67 -2.10 -0.04 -11.51
N GLN A 68 -0.94 -0.66 -11.70
CA GLN A 68 -0.11 -0.42 -12.88
C GLN A 68 0.62 -1.70 -13.27
N VAL A 69 0.63 -2.02 -14.56
CA VAL A 69 1.38 -3.16 -15.11
C VAL A 69 2.61 -2.62 -15.81
N VAL A 70 3.79 -3.14 -15.44
CA VAL A 70 5.09 -2.63 -15.93
C VAL A 70 6.09 -3.73 -16.17
N TYR A 71 7.05 -3.43 -17.03
CA TYR A 71 8.24 -4.25 -17.17
C TYR A 71 9.18 -4.01 -15.98
N ALA A 72 9.94 -5.03 -15.60
CA ALA A 72 10.88 -4.96 -14.46
C ALA A 72 11.79 -3.72 -14.52
N HIS A 73 12.31 -3.35 -15.69
CA HIS A 73 13.21 -2.19 -15.83
C HIS A 73 12.57 -0.83 -15.51
N GLN A 74 11.23 -0.73 -15.48
CA GLN A 74 10.49 0.51 -15.14
C GLN A 74 9.93 0.49 -13.70
N LEU A 75 10.23 -0.55 -12.93
CA LEU A 75 9.58 -0.81 -11.65
C LEU A 75 9.82 0.29 -10.62
N SER A 76 11.05 0.78 -10.47
CA SER A 76 11.41 1.79 -9.46
C SER A 76 10.58 3.08 -9.60
N GLN A 77 10.52 3.65 -10.81
CA GLN A 77 9.72 4.84 -11.08
C GLN A 77 8.23 4.60 -10.84
N THR A 78 7.77 3.41 -11.20
CA THR A 78 6.36 3.02 -11.08
C THR A 78 5.92 2.89 -9.64
N VAL A 79 6.73 2.22 -8.81
CA VAL A 79 6.46 2.05 -7.38
C VAL A 79 6.29 3.40 -6.69
N GLN A 80 7.17 4.35 -6.99
CA GLN A 80 7.07 5.72 -6.46
C GLN A 80 5.82 6.44 -6.95
N MET A 81 5.55 6.37 -8.25
CA MET A 81 4.40 7.03 -8.88
C MET A 81 3.08 6.49 -8.33
N VAL A 82 2.91 5.17 -8.27
CA VAL A 82 1.70 4.49 -7.77
C VAL A 82 1.44 4.87 -6.32
N THR A 83 2.48 4.82 -5.48
CA THR A 83 2.36 5.18 -4.05
C THR A 83 1.90 6.63 -3.87
N ARG A 84 2.56 7.59 -4.54
CA ARG A 84 2.20 9.02 -4.47
C ARG A 84 0.80 9.28 -5.02
N LYS A 85 0.46 8.71 -6.18
CA LYS A 85 -0.85 8.86 -6.81
C LYS A 85 -1.96 8.32 -5.90
N ALA A 86 -1.76 7.16 -5.29
CA ALA A 86 -2.72 6.57 -4.36
C ALA A 86 -2.90 7.43 -3.10
N MET A 87 -1.83 8.05 -2.59
CA MET A 87 -1.94 9.01 -1.49
C MET A 87 -2.78 10.22 -1.88
N THR A 88 -2.50 10.84 -3.03
CA THR A 88 -3.27 11.99 -3.53
C THR A 88 -4.74 11.63 -3.69
N GLN A 89 -5.06 10.48 -4.30
CA GLN A 89 -6.44 10.02 -4.46
C GLN A 89 -7.14 9.78 -3.11
N THR A 90 -6.44 9.17 -2.15
CA THR A 90 -6.98 8.92 -0.81
C THR A 90 -7.30 10.25 -0.11
N LEU A 91 -6.39 11.23 -0.19
CA LEU A 91 -6.56 12.56 0.40
C LEU A 91 -7.67 13.36 -0.29
N GLN A 92 -7.73 13.35 -1.62
CA GLN A 92 -8.84 13.94 -2.38
C GLN A 92 -10.17 13.35 -1.93
N GLY A 93 -10.26 12.02 -1.76
CA GLY A 93 -11.46 11.35 -1.26
C GLY A 93 -11.88 11.83 0.13
N VAL A 94 -10.92 11.99 1.05
CA VAL A 94 -11.17 12.52 2.40
C VAL A 94 -11.63 13.98 2.33
N VAL A 95 -10.91 14.84 1.62
CA VAL A 95 -11.24 16.26 1.49
C VAL A 95 -12.59 16.46 0.81
N ASN A 96 -12.90 15.71 -0.25
CA ASN A 96 -14.20 15.75 -0.93
C ASN A 96 -15.35 15.36 0.03
N ARG A 97 -15.12 14.39 0.92
CA ARG A 97 -16.11 13.99 1.94
C ARG A 97 -16.35 15.11 2.97
N GLU A 98 -15.28 15.77 3.44
CA GLU A 98 -15.38 16.91 4.35
C GLU A 98 -16.08 18.10 3.68
N LEU A 99 -15.75 18.41 2.42
CA LEU A 99 -16.42 19.45 1.63
C LEU A 99 -17.92 19.17 1.49
N LYS A 100 -18.34 17.94 1.15
CA LYS A 100 -19.75 17.56 1.08
C LYS A 100 -20.47 17.67 2.43
N HIS A 101 -19.75 17.48 3.54
CA HIS A 101 -20.31 17.65 4.88
C HIS A 101 -20.57 19.12 5.21
N ILE A 102 -19.65 20.02 4.81
CA ILE A 102 -19.72 21.46 5.07
C ILE A 102 -20.67 22.18 4.09
N LEU A 103 -20.56 21.90 2.79
CA LEU A 103 -21.23 22.62 1.70
C LEU A 103 -22.55 21.94 1.25
N GLY A 104 -22.85 20.75 1.74
CA GLY A 104 -24.03 19.98 1.37
C GLY A 104 -23.77 18.91 0.30
N LYS A 105 -24.73 17.97 0.16
CA LYS A 105 -24.57 16.71 -0.59
C LYS A 105 -24.28 16.85 -2.09
N SER A 106 -24.40 18.04 -2.66
CA SER A 106 -24.39 18.31 -4.10
C SER A 106 -23.18 19.10 -4.60
N THR A 107 -22.11 19.19 -3.81
CA THR A 107 -20.89 19.88 -4.24
C THR A 107 -19.72 18.91 -4.14
N SER A 108 -19.23 18.43 -5.28
CA SER A 108 -17.97 17.71 -5.38
C SER A 108 -16.83 18.64 -5.79
N ILE A 109 -15.58 18.22 -5.58
CA ILE A 109 -14.39 18.99 -6.01
C ILE A 109 -14.45 19.31 -7.51
N GLU A 110 -14.99 18.39 -8.31
CA GLU A 110 -15.15 18.53 -9.76
C GLU A 110 -16.20 19.57 -10.16
N GLU A 111 -17.12 19.90 -9.26
CA GLU A 111 -18.19 20.90 -9.45
C GLU A 111 -17.77 22.29 -8.94
N LEU A 112 -16.66 22.39 -8.19
CA LEU A 112 -16.12 23.67 -7.73
C LEU A 112 -15.61 24.52 -8.91
N PRO A 113 -15.74 25.86 -8.85
CA PRO A 113 -15.07 26.77 -9.76
C PRO A 113 -13.56 26.52 -9.82
N PRO A 114 -12.89 26.80 -10.96
CA PRO A 114 -11.46 26.52 -11.14
C PRO A 114 -10.55 27.07 -10.04
N GLU A 115 -10.84 28.28 -9.55
CA GLU A 115 -10.06 28.93 -8.48
C GLU A 115 -10.15 28.16 -7.16
N GLN A 116 -11.38 27.86 -6.70
CA GLN A 116 -11.62 27.08 -5.47
C GLN A 116 -11.11 25.64 -5.58
N ARG A 117 -11.19 25.04 -6.77
CA ARG A 117 -10.60 23.72 -7.02
C ARG A 117 -9.08 23.76 -6.86
N GLY A 118 -8.44 24.84 -7.31
CA GLY A 118 -7.01 25.08 -7.11
C GLY A 118 -6.63 25.12 -5.63
N GLU A 119 -7.37 25.88 -4.82
CA GLU A 119 -7.15 25.96 -3.36
C GLU A 119 -7.29 24.59 -2.69
N VAL A 120 -8.31 23.81 -3.06
CA VAL A 120 -8.51 22.46 -2.54
C VAL A 120 -7.35 21.52 -2.93
N MET A 121 -6.83 21.66 -4.15
CA MET A 121 -5.70 20.86 -4.60
C MET A 121 -4.41 21.20 -3.86
N GLU A 122 -4.17 22.48 -3.56
CA GLU A 122 -3.03 22.91 -2.75
C GLU A 122 -3.08 22.29 -1.34
N VAL A 123 -4.25 22.26 -0.71
CA VAL A 123 -4.45 21.59 0.59
C VAL A 123 -4.18 20.09 0.49
N VAL A 124 -4.64 19.43 -0.57
CA VAL A 124 -4.37 17.99 -0.80
C VAL A 124 -2.88 17.73 -0.94
N GLU A 125 -2.14 18.58 -1.66
CA GLU A 125 -0.69 18.46 -1.84
C GLU A 125 0.05 18.67 -0.51
N GLU A 126 -0.31 19.70 0.26
CA GLU A 126 0.26 19.95 1.59
C GLU A 126 0.01 18.77 2.54
N LEU A 127 -1.22 18.23 2.54
CA LEU A 127 -1.53 17.02 3.29
C LEU A 127 -0.69 15.84 2.80
N GLY A 128 -0.50 15.71 1.48
CA GLY A 128 0.34 14.70 0.85
C GLY A 128 1.77 14.69 1.39
N GLU A 129 2.33 15.85 1.71
CA GLU A 129 3.69 15.97 2.25
C GLU A 129 3.75 15.82 3.78
N THR A 130 2.68 16.17 4.50
CA THR A 130 2.72 16.32 5.97
C THR A 130 2.10 15.17 6.77
N VAL A 131 1.16 14.40 6.19
CA VAL A 131 0.49 13.27 6.89
C VAL A 131 1.43 12.09 7.13
N ASN A 132 1.20 11.35 8.20
CA ASN A 132 1.95 10.12 8.42
C ASN A 132 1.50 9.06 7.40
N LEU A 133 2.40 8.14 7.06
CA LEU A 133 2.17 7.09 6.09
C LEU A 133 2.62 5.74 6.64
N GLU A 134 1.73 4.77 6.63
CA GLU A 134 2.00 3.37 6.95
C GLU A 134 1.80 2.54 5.70
N ILE A 135 2.89 1.97 5.16
CA ILE A 135 2.86 1.11 3.98
C ILE A 135 3.26 -0.30 4.39
N LEU A 136 2.38 -1.27 4.11
CA LEU A 136 2.69 -2.69 4.18
C LEU A 136 2.89 -3.21 2.77
N ILE A 137 4.11 -3.65 2.48
CA ILE A 137 4.52 -4.15 1.18
C ILE A 137 4.34 -5.66 1.17
N LEU A 138 3.57 -6.17 0.21
CA LEU A 138 3.41 -7.60 -0.05
C LEU A 138 4.20 -7.92 -1.32
N VAL A 139 5.21 -8.77 -1.21
CA VAL A 139 6.02 -9.21 -2.36
C VAL A 139 5.72 -10.66 -2.67
N ASP A 140 5.29 -10.88 -3.90
CA ASP A 140 5.14 -12.20 -4.46
C ASP A 140 6.52 -12.85 -4.65
N THR A 141 6.68 -14.04 -4.09
CA THR A 141 7.86 -14.90 -4.25
C THR A 141 7.49 -16.22 -4.94
N SER A 142 6.50 -16.18 -5.83
CA SER A 142 6.18 -17.27 -6.74
C SER A 142 7.39 -17.63 -7.62
N ALA A 143 7.38 -18.81 -8.24
CA ALA A 143 8.47 -19.29 -9.09
C ALA A 143 8.83 -18.31 -10.22
N SER A 144 7.83 -17.66 -10.83
CA SER A 144 7.97 -16.67 -11.89
C SER A 144 8.52 -15.33 -11.41
N MET A 145 8.49 -15.06 -10.10
CA MET A 145 9.04 -13.84 -9.52
C MET A 145 10.56 -13.89 -9.32
N GLY A 146 11.19 -15.07 -9.33
CA GLY A 146 12.62 -15.26 -9.05
C GLY A 146 13.55 -14.29 -9.81
N PRO A 147 13.44 -14.17 -11.15
CA PRO A 147 14.24 -13.23 -11.93
C PRO A 147 13.96 -11.75 -11.63
N LYS A 148 12.76 -11.42 -11.12
CA LYS A 148 12.25 -10.06 -10.88
C LYS A 148 12.60 -9.52 -9.49
N LEU A 149 12.85 -10.39 -8.52
CA LEU A 149 13.14 -10.02 -7.12
C LEU A 149 14.31 -9.04 -6.94
N PRO A 150 15.44 -9.15 -7.67
CA PRO A 150 16.51 -8.16 -7.55
C PRO A 150 16.04 -6.74 -7.89
N THR A 151 15.20 -6.60 -8.93
CA THR A 151 14.66 -5.31 -9.35
C THR A 151 13.60 -4.78 -8.39
N VAL A 152 12.79 -5.68 -7.81
CA VAL A 152 11.85 -5.34 -6.72
C VAL A 152 12.61 -4.73 -5.54
N LYS A 153 13.71 -5.36 -5.11
CA LYS A 153 14.55 -4.87 -4.01
C LYS A 153 15.07 -3.45 -4.26
N GLU A 154 15.61 -3.18 -5.45
CA GLU A 154 16.09 -1.84 -5.82
C GLU A 154 14.93 -0.82 -5.85
N ALA A 155 13.78 -1.20 -6.41
CA ALA A 155 12.60 -0.33 -6.45
C ALA A 155 12.07 0.04 -5.05
N LEU A 156 12.09 -0.89 -4.10
CA LEU A 156 11.70 -0.62 -2.72
C LEU A 156 12.71 0.25 -1.97
N PHE A 157 14.00 0.10 -2.28
CA PHE A 157 15.04 0.98 -1.75
C PHE A 157 14.84 2.42 -2.24
N ASP A 158 14.64 2.61 -3.54
CA ASP A 158 14.37 3.92 -4.13
C ASP A 158 13.07 4.54 -3.61
N LEU A 159 12.02 3.73 -3.40
CA LEU A 159 10.78 4.18 -2.76
C LEU A 159 11.05 4.76 -1.37
N SER A 160 11.88 4.08 -0.56
CA SER A 160 12.18 4.54 0.79
C SER A 160 12.88 5.90 0.79
N ILE A 161 13.80 6.12 -0.15
CA ILE A 161 14.48 7.42 -0.33
C ILE A 161 13.46 8.48 -0.75
N SER A 162 12.61 8.16 -1.73
CA SER A 162 11.59 9.08 -2.27
C SER A 162 10.55 9.49 -1.22
N LEU A 163 10.20 8.60 -0.30
CA LEU A 163 9.25 8.91 0.78
C LEU A 163 9.91 9.61 1.97
N ASN A 164 11.20 9.35 2.23
CA ASN A 164 11.95 10.04 3.29
C ASN A 164 12.17 11.53 3.02
N SER A 165 11.92 12.03 1.80
CA SER A 165 11.93 13.46 1.51
C SER A 165 10.67 14.19 2.00
N ARG A 166 9.60 13.45 2.35
CA ARG A 166 8.36 14.00 2.90
C ARG A 166 8.55 14.46 4.35
N ILE A 167 7.73 15.42 4.79
CA ILE A 167 7.72 15.91 6.17
C ILE A 167 7.04 14.92 7.13
N GLY A 168 6.02 14.20 6.64
CA GLY A 168 5.28 13.21 7.41
C GLY A 168 6.11 11.96 7.72
N ASN A 169 5.85 11.32 8.87
CA ASN A 169 6.58 10.12 9.24
C ASN A 169 6.13 8.94 8.37
N ASN A 170 7.10 8.16 7.89
CA ASN A 170 6.83 6.91 7.18
C ASN A 170 7.10 5.71 8.09
N GLN A 171 6.27 4.68 7.96
CA GLN A 171 6.45 3.37 8.57
C GLN A 171 6.23 2.31 7.50
N TYR A 172 7.14 1.35 7.45
CA TYR A 172 7.17 0.28 6.48
C TYR A 172 7.05 -1.05 7.19
N SER A 173 6.32 -1.97 6.60
CA SER A 173 6.38 -3.40 6.90
C SER A 173 6.49 -4.15 5.58
N LEU A 174 7.22 -5.26 5.56
CA LEU A 174 7.41 -6.07 4.36
C LEU A 174 7.11 -7.52 4.66
N PHE A 175 6.16 -8.07 3.92
CA PHE A 175 5.84 -9.50 3.93
C PHE A 175 6.15 -10.09 2.55
N ILE A 176 6.45 -11.37 2.54
CA ILE A 176 6.45 -12.19 1.31
C ILE A 176 5.32 -13.18 1.34
N PHE A 177 4.90 -13.61 0.15
CA PHE A 177 3.99 -14.72 -0.04
C PHE A 177 4.39 -15.49 -1.30
N PRO A 178 4.43 -16.84 -1.27
CA PRO A 178 4.15 -17.68 -0.11
C PRO A 178 5.27 -17.62 0.94
N GLY A 179 4.94 -17.89 2.21
CA GLY A 179 5.93 -18.06 3.27
C GLY A 179 6.39 -19.51 3.38
N LYS A 180 7.55 -19.77 4.02
CA LYS A 180 8.13 -21.12 4.10
C LYS A 180 7.25 -22.17 4.81
N ARG A 181 6.37 -21.74 5.72
CA ARG A 181 5.53 -22.62 6.55
C ARG A 181 4.10 -22.07 6.74
N SER A 182 3.75 -21.03 5.99
CA SER A 182 2.52 -20.26 6.14
C SER A 182 2.22 -19.53 4.84
N GLU A 183 0.99 -19.03 4.69
CA GLU A 183 0.60 -18.30 3.47
C GLU A 183 1.39 -16.99 3.30
N THR A 184 1.86 -16.41 4.41
CA THR A 184 2.74 -15.22 4.42
C THR A 184 3.89 -15.37 5.41
N GLU A 185 4.99 -14.67 5.16
CA GLU A 185 6.13 -14.55 6.08
C GLU A 185 6.49 -13.07 6.26
N ILE A 186 6.61 -12.63 7.51
CA ILE A 186 7.01 -11.26 7.87
C ILE A 186 8.52 -11.18 7.79
N LEU A 187 9.04 -10.36 6.87
CA LEU A 187 10.47 -10.10 6.75
C LEU A 187 10.91 -8.89 7.56
N LEU A 188 10.01 -7.94 7.74
CA LEU A 188 10.25 -6.66 8.38
C LEU A 188 8.95 -6.20 9.06
N ASP A 189 9.00 -6.09 10.39
CA ASP A 189 7.94 -5.44 11.16
C ASP A 189 8.03 -3.91 11.00
N TRP A 190 7.02 -3.18 11.47
CA TRP A 190 6.92 -1.73 11.36
C TRP A 190 8.21 -1.00 11.76
N THR A 191 8.80 -0.31 10.79
CA THR A 191 10.04 0.45 10.98
C THR A 191 10.03 1.70 10.10
N PRO A 192 10.70 2.79 10.52
CA PRO A 192 10.91 3.95 9.65
C PRO A 192 11.97 3.71 8.57
N LYS A 193 12.70 2.58 8.59
CA LYS A 193 13.85 2.32 7.70
C LYS A 193 13.68 1.03 6.91
N LEU A 194 13.82 1.12 5.59
CA LEU A 194 13.87 -0.01 4.65
C LEU A 194 15.31 -0.45 4.32
N ASP A 195 16.33 0.10 5.00
CA ASP A 195 17.74 -0.12 4.67
C ASP A 195 18.18 -1.60 4.83
N SER A 196 17.46 -2.38 5.64
CA SER A 196 17.74 -3.79 5.91
C SER A 196 17.40 -4.74 4.74
N LEU A 197 16.70 -4.27 3.70
CA LEU A 197 16.29 -5.10 2.55
C LEU A 197 17.45 -5.79 1.84
N SER A 198 18.61 -5.11 1.77
CA SER A 198 19.83 -5.60 1.12
C SER A 198 20.31 -6.96 1.65
N THR A 199 20.04 -7.25 2.93
CA THR A 199 20.44 -8.50 3.60
C THR A 199 19.39 -9.61 3.53
N ILE A 200 18.14 -9.27 3.21
CA ILE A 200 16.99 -10.16 3.31
C ILE A 200 16.65 -10.77 1.94
N PHE A 201 16.58 -9.95 0.89
CA PHE A 201 16.20 -10.39 -0.47
C PHE A 201 17.04 -11.53 -1.05
N PRO A 202 18.38 -11.59 -0.86
CA PRO A 202 19.20 -12.69 -1.37
C PRO A 202 18.88 -14.07 -0.77
N LYS A 203 18.12 -14.12 0.33
CA LYS A 203 17.77 -15.36 1.05
C LYS A 203 16.36 -15.85 0.74
N LEU A 204 15.64 -15.14 -0.14
CA LEU A 204 14.29 -15.49 -0.55
C LEU A 204 14.33 -16.73 -1.45
N THR A 205 13.49 -17.69 -1.10
CA THR A 205 13.25 -18.89 -1.89
C THR A 205 11.96 -18.70 -2.65
N THR A 206 11.96 -18.99 -3.95
CA THR A 206 10.73 -18.94 -4.74
C THR A 206 10.03 -20.29 -4.76
N GLU A 207 8.70 -20.28 -4.66
CA GLU A 207 7.86 -21.49 -4.61
C GLU A 207 6.67 -21.38 -5.58
N GLY A 208 5.98 -22.48 -5.88
CA GLY A 208 5.02 -22.52 -7.00
C GLY A 208 3.59 -22.01 -6.72
N LEU A 209 3.26 -21.58 -5.50
CA LEU A 209 1.90 -21.15 -5.12
C LEU A 209 1.83 -19.64 -4.90
N THR A 210 0.69 -19.03 -5.21
CA THR A 210 0.48 -17.57 -5.11
C THR A 210 -0.77 -17.25 -4.26
N PRO A 211 -0.65 -17.29 -2.92
CA PRO A 211 -1.78 -17.06 -2.00
C PRO A 211 -2.05 -15.55 -1.77
N THR A 212 -2.44 -14.83 -2.83
CA THR A 212 -2.62 -13.37 -2.82
C THR A 212 -3.72 -12.90 -1.85
N GLY A 213 -4.88 -13.54 -1.84
CA GLY A 213 -5.96 -13.21 -0.91
C GLY A 213 -5.57 -13.38 0.56
N PRO A 214 -5.03 -14.55 0.95
CA PRO A 214 -4.43 -14.74 2.27
C PRO A 214 -3.38 -13.69 2.64
N ALA A 215 -2.57 -13.25 1.67
CA ALA A 215 -1.56 -12.23 1.90
C ALA A 215 -2.16 -10.87 2.27
N ILE A 216 -3.18 -10.43 1.53
CA ILE A 216 -3.93 -9.21 1.83
C ILE A 216 -4.62 -9.34 3.20
N LYS A 217 -5.20 -10.49 3.52
CA LYS A 217 -5.83 -10.75 4.82
C LYS A 217 -4.83 -10.66 5.98
N GLY A 218 -3.64 -11.25 5.82
CA GLY A 218 -2.55 -11.14 6.80
C GLY A 218 -2.11 -9.70 7.02
N ALA A 219 -2.03 -8.91 5.94
CA ALA A 219 -1.73 -7.48 6.02
C ALA A 219 -2.78 -6.70 6.82
N ILE A 220 -4.08 -6.92 6.55
CA ILE A 220 -5.19 -6.30 7.30
C ILE A 220 -5.07 -6.62 8.80
N GLN A 221 -4.79 -7.87 9.15
CA GLN A 221 -4.62 -8.29 10.54
C GLN A 221 -3.43 -7.58 11.21
N HIS A 222 -2.32 -7.43 10.50
CA HIS A 222 -1.14 -6.76 11.01
C HIS A 222 -1.38 -5.27 11.30
N PHE A 223 -2.11 -4.56 10.42
CA PHE A 223 -2.58 -3.20 10.68
C PHE A 223 -3.47 -3.09 11.93
N LYS A 224 -4.33 -4.09 12.18
CA LYS A 224 -5.20 -4.13 13.36
C LYS A 224 -4.41 -4.34 14.65
N GLN A 225 -3.43 -5.23 14.66
CA GLN A 225 -2.58 -5.50 15.83
C GLN A 225 -1.81 -4.24 16.26
N LYS A 226 -1.21 -3.52 15.31
CA LYS A 226 -0.54 -2.24 15.59
C LYS A 226 -1.46 -1.21 16.25
N ARG A 227 -2.71 -1.12 15.77
CA ARG A 227 -3.71 -0.22 16.36
C ARG A 227 -4.05 -0.63 17.80
N SER A 228 -4.20 -1.92 18.07
CA SER A 228 -4.49 -2.43 19.42
C SER A 228 -3.37 -2.07 20.40
N LEU A 229 -2.11 -2.27 20.02
CA LEU A 229 -0.95 -1.92 20.86
C LEU A 229 -0.87 -0.42 21.13
N ARG A 230 -1.15 0.41 20.12
CA ARG A 230 -1.18 1.87 20.29
C ARG A 230 -2.33 2.34 21.19
N GLY A 231 -3.51 1.72 21.08
CA GLY A 231 -4.64 2.02 21.96
C GLY A 231 -4.34 1.68 23.42
N MET A 232 -3.70 0.54 23.69
CA MET A 232 -3.29 0.16 25.05
C MET A 232 -2.27 1.14 25.64
N LEU A 233 -1.26 1.56 24.85
CA LEU A 233 -0.26 2.54 25.30
C LEU A 233 -0.90 3.91 25.56
N ASP A 234 -1.77 4.39 24.68
CA ASP A 234 -2.47 5.69 24.86
C ASP A 234 -3.35 5.69 26.13
N ASP A 235 -3.97 4.55 26.48
CA ASP A 235 -4.74 4.40 27.73
C ASP A 235 -3.83 4.38 28.98
N GLU A 236 -2.67 3.72 28.92
CA GLU A 236 -1.67 3.69 30.01
C GLU A 236 -1.08 5.08 30.31
N TYR A 237 -0.81 5.88 29.27
CA TYR A 237 -0.31 7.26 29.43
C TYR A 237 -1.36 8.23 29.99
N LEU A 238 -2.65 7.96 29.79
CA LEU A 238 -3.73 8.76 30.37
C LEU A 238 -3.92 8.44 31.86
N ASP A 239 -3.73 7.18 32.26
CA ASP A 239 -3.80 6.76 33.67
C ASP A 239 -2.62 7.29 34.49
N GLU A 240 -1.40 7.36 33.94
CA GLU A 240 -0.23 7.92 34.64
C GLU A 240 -0.28 9.45 34.85
N GLN A 241 -0.98 10.20 33.99
CA GLN A 241 -1.18 11.65 34.18
C GLN A 241 -2.36 11.98 35.12
N SER A 242 -3.14 10.98 35.51
CA SER A 242 -4.31 11.10 36.37
C SER A 242 -4.02 10.73 37.83
N MET A 243 -2.77 10.37 38.16
CA MET A 243 -2.25 10.15 39.53
C MET A 243 -1.27 11.26 39.94
#